data_AF-A0A6J2XNK7-F1
#
_entry.id   AF-A0A6J2XNK7-F1
#
_cell.length_a   1.000
_cell.length_b   1.000
_cell.length_c   1.000
_cell.angle_alpha   90.00
_cell.angle_beta   90.00
_cell.angle_gamma   90.00
#
_symmetry.space_group_name_H-M   'P 1'
#
loop_
_entity.id
_entity.type
_entity.pdbx_description
1 polymer ?
#
loop_
_entity_poly.entity_id
_entity_poly.type
_entity_poly.pdbx_seq_one_letter_code
_entity_poly.pdbx_strand_id
1 'polypeptide(L)'
;MCIGGQQQDLRLATGQVIRHCNSYKYLGMKISKDGTLDEAILERNMQGKKAVSILNGILWDKNITIENKKRIYNSIVKSIITYTSEVWPLKQKAERTLKDTEMDFWRRSVGKSRNDKIPNETIRRQMEHDIVDDIRTQQLLWYRYVQRMEEHRIPKKIYWNPQGRRKRGSHARAGEREKKRREEKKKMSSLTL
;
A
#
# COMPACT_ATOMS: atom_id res chain seq x y z
N MET A 1 17.56 -17.76 -1.19
CA MET A 1 16.99 -16.66 -2.01
C MET A 1 17.74 -15.39 -1.65
N CYS A 2 18.61 -14.89 -2.52
CA CYS A 2 19.26 -13.60 -2.32
C CYS A 2 18.39 -12.52 -2.97
N ILE A 3 17.97 -11.53 -2.19
CA ILE A 3 17.22 -10.38 -2.71
C ILE A 3 18.23 -9.35 -3.22
N GLY A 4 18.14 -8.95 -4.50
CA GLY A 4 19.03 -7.95 -5.10
C GLY A 4 20.48 -8.39 -5.35
N GLY A 5 20.82 -9.67 -5.21
CA GLY A 5 22.15 -10.23 -5.48
C GLY A 5 22.21 -11.16 -6.69
N GLN A 6 23.42 -11.59 -7.08
CA GLN A 6 23.59 -12.60 -8.14
C GLN A 6 22.89 -13.91 -7.72
N GLN A 7 22.04 -14.41 -8.62
CA GLN A 7 21.30 -15.65 -8.39
C GLN A 7 22.25 -16.83 -8.61
N GLN A 8 22.52 -17.57 -7.54
CA GLN A 8 23.30 -18.80 -7.57
C GLN A 8 22.53 -19.90 -6.86
N ASP A 9 22.71 -21.13 -7.34
CA ASP A 9 22.14 -22.31 -6.71
C ASP A 9 22.87 -22.59 -5.39
N LEU A 10 22.11 -22.87 -4.33
CA LEU A 10 22.67 -23.18 -3.02
C LEU A 10 23.02 -24.66 -2.97
N ARG A 11 24.31 -24.97 -2.79
CA ARG A 11 24.79 -26.35 -2.57
C ARG A 11 24.84 -26.62 -1.07
N LEU A 12 24.07 -27.61 -0.61
CA LEU A 12 24.08 -28.05 0.78
C LEU A 12 25.24 -29.02 1.02
N ALA A 13 25.72 -29.09 2.27
CA ALA A 13 26.75 -30.05 2.67
C ALA A 13 26.35 -31.53 2.44
N THR A 14 25.04 -31.80 2.33
CA THR A 14 24.47 -33.12 2.01
C THR A 14 24.53 -33.48 0.53
N GLY A 15 25.10 -32.63 -0.33
CA GLY A 15 25.18 -32.83 -1.78
C GLY A 15 23.92 -32.43 -2.56
N GLN A 16 22.84 -32.04 -1.89
CA GLN A 16 21.63 -31.51 -2.53
C GLN A 16 21.83 -30.08 -3.03
N VAL A 17 21.25 -29.77 -4.19
CA VAL A 17 21.30 -28.45 -4.82
C VAL A 17 19.91 -27.82 -4.79
N ILE A 18 19.77 -26.70 -4.08
CA ILE A 18 18.56 -25.88 -4.11
C ILE A 18 18.71 -24.87 -5.24
N ARG A 19 17.91 -25.07 -6.31
CA ARG A 19 17.88 -24.15 -7.45
C ARG A 19 17.38 -22.77 -7.03
N HIS A 20 17.98 -21.74 -7.61
CA HIS A 20 17.46 -20.38 -7.46
C HIS A 20 16.07 -20.25 -8.09
N CYS A 21 15.27 -19.32 -7.58
CA CYS A 21 13.96 -18.99 -8.14
C CYS A 21 13.74 -17.48 -8.14
N ASN A 22 12.98 -16.99 -9.14
CA ASN A 22 12.65 -15.57 -9.28
C ASN A 22 11.59 -15.11 -8.30
N SER A 23 10.66 -15.99 -7.94
CA SER A 23 9.66 -15.73 -6.92
C SER A 23 9.43 -16.96 -6.06
N TYR A 24 9.23 -16.74 -4.76
CA TYR A 24 8.95 -17.79 -3.79
C TYR A 24 7.80 -17.35 -2.88
N LYS A 25 6.93 -18.29 -2.51
CA LYS A 25 5.84 -18.02 -1.58
C LYS A 25 6.22 -18.52 -0.20
N TYR A 26 6.43 -17.60 0.73
CA TYR A 26 6.76 -17.90 2.12
C TYR A 26 5.66 -17.39 3.04
N LEU A 27 5.11 -18.27 3.88
CA LEU A 27 4.02 -17.94 4.82
C LEU A 27 2.86 -17.17 4.15
N GLY A 28 2.56 -17.53 2.90
CA GLY A 28 1.50 -16.89 2.13
C GLY A 28 1.82 -15.50 1.56
N MET A 29 3.06 -15.02 1.68
CA MET A 29 3.56 -13.79 1.04
C MET A 29 4.52 -14.15 -0.11
N LYS A 30 4.29 -13.57 -1.28
CA LYS A 30 5.18 -13.75 -2.44
C LYS A 30 6.38 -12.83 -2.32
N ILE A 31 7.56 -13.41 -2.26
CA ILE A 31 8.84 -12.69 -2.22
C ILE A 31 9.40 -12.74 -3.64
N SER A 32 9.71 -11.57 -4.22
CA SER A 32 10.34 -11.44 -5.53
C SER A 32 11.85 -11.21 -5.38
N LYS A 33 12.62 -11.58 -6.41
CA LYS A 33 14.07 -11.34 -6.51
C LYS A 33 14.45 -9.86 -6.31
N ASP A 34 13.59 -8.94 -6.74
CA ASP A 34 13.84 -7.50 -6.72
C ASP A 34 13.61 -6.89 -5.32
N GLY A 35 13.10 -7.68 -4.37
CA GLY A 35 12.79 -7.23 -3.02
C GLY A 35 11.56 -6.32 -2.93
N THR A 36 10.86 -6.13 -4.05
CA THR A 36 9.62 -5.38 -4.09
C THR A 36 8.46 -6.22 -3.54
N LEU A 37 7.61 -5.60 -2.73
CA LEU A 37 6.41 -6.23 -2.18
C LEU A 37 5.15 -5.87 -2.95
N ASP A 38 5.28 -5.19 -4.10
CA ASP A 38 4.14 -4.76 -4.92
C ASP A 38 3.28 -5.96 -5.36
N GLU A 39 3.91 -7.06 -5.76
CA GLU A 39 3.19 -8.28 -6.15
C GLU A 39 2.45 -8.91 -4.97
N ALA A 40 3.04 -8.92 -3.77
CA ALA A 40 2.41 -9.46 -2.58
C ALA A 40 1.17 -8.65 -2.19
N ILE A 41 1.26 -7.32 -2.24
CA ILE A 41 0.13 -6.41 -1.99
C ILE A 41 -0.99 -6.67 -3.02
N LEU A 42 -0.63 -6.82 -4.29
CA LEU A 42 -1.61 -7.09 -5.36
C LEU A 42 -2.28 -8.45 -5.17
N GLU A 43 -1.53 -9.50 -4.85
CA GLU A 43 -2.08 -10.84 -4.57
C GLU A 43 -3.10 -10.79 -3.43
N ARG A 44 -2.77 -10.11 -2.33
CA ARG A 44 -3.68 -9.96 -1.19
C ARG A 44 -4.91 -9.14 -1.51
N ASN A 45 -4.74 -8.05 -2.25
CA ASN A 45 -5.86 -7.26 -2.71
C ASN A 45 -6.78 -8.04 -3.65
N MET A 46 -6.24 -8.90 -4.52
CA MET A 46 -7.05 -9.81 -5.36
C MET A 46 -7.81 -10.84 -4.54
N GLN A 47 -7.19 -11.41 -3.50
CA GLN A 47 -7.87 -12.31 -2.57
C GLN A 47 -9.02 -11.59 -1.84
N GLY A 48 -8.79 -10.34 -1.41
CA GLY A 48 -9.82 -9.47 -0.86
C GLY A 48 -10.99 -9.28 -1.83
N LYS A 49 -10.72 -8.88 -3.07
CA LYS A 49 -11.74 -8.74 -4.13
C LYS A 49 -12.53 -10.03 -4.36
N LYS A 50 -11.87 -11.18 -4.32
CA LYS A 50 -12.53 -12.49 -4.44
C LYS A 50 -13.48 -12.74 -3.28
N ALA A 51 -13.07 -12.42 -2.04
CA ALA A 51 -13.95 -12.51 -0.88
C ALA A 51 -15.17 -11.58 -1.00
N VAL A 52 -14.98 -10.32 -1.44
CA VAL A 52 -16.08 -9.38 -1.72
C VAL A 52 -17.04 -9.96 -2.78
N SER A 53 -16.51 -10.59 -3.83
CA SER A 53 -17.32 -11.22 -4.87
C SER A 53 -18.14 -12.41 -4.36
N ILE A 54 -17.59 -13.24 -3.47
CA ILE A 54 -18.30 -14.37 -2.87
C ILE A 54 -19.41 -13.86 -1.94
N LEU A 55 -19.13 -12.80 -1.18
CA LEU A 55 -20.09 -12.18 -0.26
C LEU A 55 -21.19 -11.38 -0.97
N ASN A 56 -21.19 -11.29 -2.30
CA ASN A 56 -22.07 -10.38 -3.04
C ASN A 56 -23.55 -10.55 -2.68
N GLY A 57 -24.06 -11.78 -2.52
CA GLY A 57 -25.45 -12.01 -2.11
C GLY A 57 -25.80 -11.36 -0.76
N ILE A 58 -24.93 -11.53 0.23
CA ILE A 58 -25.06 -10.93 1.58
C ILE A 58 -24.96 -9.41 1.53
N LEU A 59 -24.05 -8.87 0.69
CA LEU A 59 -23.85 -7.43 0.60
C LEU A 59 -25.05 -6.71 -0.01
N TRP A 60 -25.74 -7.33 -0.97
CA TRP A 60 -26.94 -6.76 -1.60
C TRP A 60 -28.23 -7.04 -0.83
N ASP A 61 -28.22 -7.95 0.15
CA ASP A 61 -29.39 -8.24 0.97
C ASP A 61 -29.77 -7.03 1.83
N LYS A 62 -31.04 -6.61 1.75
CA LYS A 62 -31.62 -5.49 2.51
C LYS A 62 -32.02 -5.90 3.93
N ASN A 63 -32.22 -7.20 4.18
CA ASN A 63 -32.58 -7.73 5.50
C ASN A 63 -31.40 -7.69 6.48
N ILE A 64 -30.18 -7.64 5.94
CA ILE A 64 -28.96 -7.60 6.76
C ILE A 64 -28.60 -6.14 7.05
N THR A 65 -28.52 -5.81 8.34
CA THR A 65 -28.16 -4.47 8.81
C THR A 65 -26.76 -4.07 8.37
N ILE A 66 -26.55 -2.77 8.18
CA ILE A 66 -25.23 -2.21 7.83
C ILE A 66 -24.18 -2.58 8.88
N GLU A 67 -24.55 -2.58 10.17
CA GLU A 67 -23.65 -2.94 11.26
C GLU A 67 -23.14 -4.38 11.15
N ASN A 68 -24.00 -5.33 10.80
CA ASN A 68 -23.58 -6.71 10.56
C ASN A 68 -22.66 -6.81 9.34
N LYS A 69 -22.91 -6.02 8.28
CA LYS A 69 -21.99 -5.94 7.11
C LYS A 69 -20.63 -5.34 7.50
N LYS A 70 -20.58 -4.34 8.40
CA LYS A 70 -19.32 -3.82 8.95
C LYS A 70 -18.57 -4.89 9.74
N ARG A 71 -19.26 -5.71 10.54
CA ARG A 71 -18.64 -6.84 11.25
C ARG A 71 -18.04 -7.87 10.28
N ILE A 72 -18.77 -8.21 9.22
CA ILE A 72 -18.29 -9.12 8.16
C ILE A 72 -17.06 -8.55 7.44
N TYR A 73 -17.07 -7.26 7.15
CA TYR A 73 -15.91 -6.59 6.57
C TYR A 73 -14.68 -6.75 7.47
N ASN A 74 -14.82 -6.40 8.75
CA ASN A 74 -13.73 -6.43 9.71
C ASN A 74 -13.18 -7.85 9.94
N SER A 75 -14.06 -8.86 9.97
CA SER A 75 -13.64 -10.24 10.23
C SER A 75 -13.04 -10.95 9.02
N ILE A 76 -13.56 -10.71 7.81
CA ILE A 76 -13.18 -11.47 6.61
C ILE A 76 -12.36 -10.61 5.65
N VAL A 77 -12.93 -9.51 5.15
CA VAL A 77 -12.32 -8.75 4.04
C VAL A 77 -11.08 -8.01 4.51
N LYS A 78 -11.20 -7.27 5.62
CA LYS A 78 -10.10 -6.53 6.25
C LYS A 78 -8.98 -7.50 6.64
N SER A 79 -9.29 -8.60 7.33
CA SER A 79 -8.28 -9.57 7.76
C SER A 79 -7.49 -10.19 6.61
N ILE A 80 -8.14 -10.50 5.48
CA ILE A 80 -7.48 -11.02 4.27
C ILE A 80 -6.54 -9.97 3.67
N ILE A 81 -7.03 -8.73 3.52
CA ILE A 81 -6.27 -7.65 2.87
C ILE A 81 -5.12 -7.17 3.76
N THR A 82 -5.32 -7.02 5.06
CA THR A 82 -4.28 -6.54 5.99
C THR A 82 -3.32 -7.63 6.42
N TYR A 83 -3.49 -8.87 5.95
CA TYR A 83 -2.54 -9.93 6.26
C TYR A 83 -1.17 -9.55 5.69
N THR A 84 -0.15 -9.49 6.55
CA THR A 84 1.24 -9.05 6.26
C THR A 84 1.42 -7.56 5.93
N SER A 85 0.41 -6.71 6.14
CA SER A 85 0.53 -5.28 5.80
C SER A 85 1.49 -4.49 6.69
N GLU A 86 1.89 -5.05 7.83
CA GLU A 86 2.91 -4.52 8.75
C GLU A 86 4.27 -4.26 8.07
N VAL A 87 4.62 -5.05 7.05
CA VAL A 87 5.93 -4.96 6.36
C VAL A 87 5.84 -4.30 4.99
N TRP A 88 4.66 -3.83 4.57
CA TRP A 88 4.45 -3.32 3.22
C TRP A 88 4.92 -1.87 3.05
N PRO A 89 5.74 -1.57 2.03
CA PRO A 89 5.91 -0.20 1.56
C PRO A 89 4.64 0.26 0.85
N LEU A 90 3.82 1.06 1.52
CA LEU A 90 2.62 1.65 0.93
C LEU A 90 2.99 2.76 -0.07
N LYS A 91 3.06 2.40 -1.36
CA LYS A 91 3.14 3.34 -2.47
C LYS A 91 1.76 3.91 -2.78
N GLN A 92 1.70 5.12 -3.34
CA GLN A 92 0.43 5.78 -3.69
C GLN A 92 -0.47 4.93 -4.60
N LYS A 93 0.11 4.16 -5.53
CA LYS A 93 -0.64 3.22 -6.40
C LYS A 93 -1.29 2.08 -5.60
N ALA A 94 -0.54 1.51 -4.65
CA ALA A 94 -1.04 0.45 -3.77
C ALA A 94 -2.17 0.98 -2.89
N GLU A 95 -2.00 2.14 -2.25
CA GLU A 95 -3.02 2.78 -1.42
C GLU A 95 -4.32 3.02 -2.19
N ARG A 96 -4.24 3.56 -3.42
CA ARG A 96 -5.43 3.77 -4.26
C ARG A 96 -6.15 2.45 -4.53
N THR A 97 -5.41 1.41 -4.91
CA THR A 97 -5.99 0.10 -5.25
C THR A 97 -6.67 -0.58 -4.04
N LEU A 98 -6.11 -0.41 -2.84
CA LEU A 98 -6.71 -0.88 -1.59
C LEU A 98 -8.00 -0.11 -1.27
N LYS A 99 -7.96 1.22 -1.35
CA LYS A 99 -9.13 2.09 -1.14
C LYS A 99 -10.25 1.82 -2.14
N ASP A 100 -9.92 1.50 -3.39
CA ASP A 100 -10.91 1.15 -4.40
C ASP A 100 -11.61 -0.18 -4.08
N THR A 101 -10.87 -1.14 -3.52
CA THR A 101 -11.41 -2.46 -3.13
C THR A 101 -12.31 -2.34 -1.90
N GLU A 102 -11.90 -1.55 -0.91
CA GLU A 102 -12.74 -1.19 0.24
C GLU A 102 -14.01 -0.46 -0.20
N MET A 103 -13.89 0.50 -1.12
CA MET A 103 -15.04 1.25 -1.65
C MET A 103 -16.03 0.36 -2.39
N ASP A 104 -15.55 -0.63 -3.16
CA ASP A 104 -16.41 -1.61 -3.83
C ASP A 104 -17.25 -2.40 -2.82
N PHE A 105 -16.64 -2.85 -1.72
CA PHE A 105 -17.35 -3.52 -0.64
C PHE A 105 -18.42 -2.61 0.00
N TRP A 106 -18.08 -1.37 0.32
CA TRP A 106 -19.01 -0.44 0.97
C TRP A 106 -20.17 -0.02 0.06
N ARG A 107 -19.90 0.20 -1.23
CA ARG A 107 -20.95 0.48 -2.22
C ARG A 107 -21.98 -0.63 -2.29
N ARG A 108 -21.52 -1.88 -2.39
CA ARG A 108 -22.41 -3.06 -2.39
C ARG A 108 -23.17 -3.17 -1.09
N SER A 109 -22.52 -2.94 0.05
CA SER A 109 -23.13 -3.02 1.38
C SER A 109 -24.32 -2.05 1.57
N VAL A 110 -24.21 -0.84 1.01
CA VAL A 110 -25.28 0.18 1.04
C VAL A 110 -26.31 -0.04 -0.10
N GLY A 111 -26.07 -1.02 -0.98
CA GLY A 111 -26.92 -1.31 -2.12
C GLY A 111 -26.89 -0.22 -3.19
N LYS A 112 -25.75 0.48 -3.32
CA LYS A 112 -25.57 1.57 -4.29
C LYS A 112 -24.70 1.14 -5.45
N SER A 113 -25.24 1.33 -6.65
CA SER A 113 -24.54 1.04 -7.89
C SER A 113 -23.66 2.23 -8.32
N ARG A 114 -22.83 2.02 -9.35
CA ARG A 114 -22.12 3.14 -10.00
C ARG A 114 -23.06 4.08 -10.76
N ASN A 115 -24.24 3.60 -11.16
CA ASN A 115 -25.23 4.37 -11.91
C ASN A 115 -25.91 5.43 -11.04
N ASP A 116 -25.90 5.25 -9.72
CA ASP A 116 -26.51 6.18 -8.76
C ASP A 116 -25.71 7.48 -8.64
N LYS A 117 -24.50 7.56 -9.24
CA LYS A 117 -23.61 8.74 -9.26
C LYS A 117 -23.31 9.35 -7.89
N ILE A 118 -23.51 8.59 -6.81
CA ILE A 118 -23.20 9.02 -5.44
C ILE A 118 -21.68 9.17 -5.31
N PRO A 119 -21.16 10.28 -4.75
CA PRO A 119 -19.73 10.46 -4.56
C PRO A 119 -19.17 9.50 -3.50
N ASN A 120 -17.93 9.05 -3.68
CA ASN A 120 -17.24 8.13 -2.75
C ASN A 120 -17.14 8.71 -1.33
N GLU A 121 -17.05 10.03 -1.20
CA GLU A 121 -16.92 10.72 0.08
C GLU A 121 -18.15 10.55 0.98
N THR A 122 -19.36 10.55 0.39
CA THR A 122 -20.60 10.32 1.14
C THR A 122 -20.61 8.92 1.76
N ILE A 123 -20.21 7.91 0.99
CA ILE A 123 -20.17 6.52 1.46
C ILE A 123 -19.10 6.35 2.53
N ARG A 124 -17.92 6.96 2.35
CA ARG A 124 -16.86 6.96 3.39
C ARG A 124 -17.33 7.60 4.68
N ARG A 125 -18.01 8.74 4.62
CA ARG A 125 -18.54 9.43 5.80
C ARG A 125 -19.59 8.58 6.52
N GLN A 126 -20.40 7.82 5.80
CA GLN A 126 -21.40 6.92 6.40
C GLN A 126 -20.77 5.68 7.06
N MET A 127 -19.72 5.11 6.44
CA MET A 127 -19.09 3.89 6.96
C MET A 127 -18.02 4.16 8.02
N GLU A 128 -17.40 5.35 8.00
CA GLU A 128 -16.35 5.80 8.92
C GLU A 128 -15.16 4.82 8.98
N HIS A 129 -14.70 4.37 7.81
CA HIS A 129 -13.65 3.36 7.70
C HIS A 129 -12.64 3.71 6.59
N ASP A 130 -11.35 3.58 6.89
CA ASP A 130 -10.24 3.72 5.92
C ASP A 130 -9.19 2.63 6.15
N ILE A 131 -9.14 1.68 5.23
CA ILE A 131 -8.21 0.54 5.29
C ILE A 131 -6.74 0.97 5.32
N VAL A 132 -6.40 2.11 4.73
CA VAL A 132 -5.01 2.57 4.69
C VAL A 132 -4.59 3.07 6.07
N ASP A 133 -5.48 3.71 6.81
CA ASP A 133 -5.19 4.17 8.17
C ASP A 133 -5.10 3.00 9.15
N ASP A 134 -5.89 1.95 8.94
CA ASP A 134 -5.72 0.69 9.69
C ASP A 134 -4.37 0.04 9.44
N ILE A 135 -3.94 -0.05 8.18
CA ILE A 135 -2.63 -0.60 7.83
C ILE A 135 -1.53 0.23 8.47
N ARG A 136 -1.60 1.57 8.39
CA ARG A 136 -0.62 2.46 9.05
C ARG A 136 -0.62 2.26 10.55
N THR A 137 -1.78 2.06 11.17
CA THR A 137 -1.89 1.77 12.60
C THR A 137 -1.20 0.46 12.95
N GLN A 138 -1.41 -0.61 12.18
CA GLN A 138 -0.71 -1.88 12.36
C GLN A 138 0.81 -1.75 12.19
N GLN A 139 1.25 -0.99 11.17
CA GLN A 139 2.68 -0.70 10.96
C GLN A 139 3.29 0.03 12.16
N LEU A 140 2.57 1.00 12.73
CA LEU A 140 3.02 1.72 13.94
C LEU A 140 3.05 0.81 15.18
N LEU A 141 2.06 -0.06 15.34
CA LEU A 141 2.03 -1.04 16.44
C LEU A 141 3.19 -2.04 16.33
N TRP A 142 3.43 -2.55 15.12
CA TRP A 142 4.57 -3.42 14.83
C TRP A 142 5.89 -2.71 15.10
N TYR A 143 6.03 -1.45 14.66
CA TYR A 143 7.21 -0.63 14.97
C TYR A 143 7.42 -0.49 16.48
N ARG A 144 6.38 -0.16 17.24
CA ARG A 144 6.44 -0.08 18.72
C ARG A 144 6.82 -1.41 19.36
N TYR A 145 6.39 -2.53 18.78
CA TYR A 145 6.78 -3.85 19.25
C TYR A 145 8.26 -4.13 18.98
N VAL A 146 8.74 -3.85 17.76
CA VAL A 146 10.17 -3.94 17.41
C VAL A 146 11.02 -3.06 18.31
N GLN A 147 10.56 -1.84 18.65
CA GLN A 147 11.32 -0.96 19.53
C GLN A 147 11.53 -1.52 20.94
N ARG A 148 10.58 -2.31 21.46
CA ARG A 148 10.67 -2.96 22.78
C ARG A 148 11.45 -4.28 22.77
N MET A 149 11.86 -4.79 21.60
CA MET A 149 12.67 -6.00 21.52
C MET A 149 14.11 -5.76 21.97
N GLU A 150 14.74 -6.80 22.52
CA GLU A 150 16.17 -6.82 22.81
C GLU A 150 17.03 -6.66 21.53
N GLU A 151 18.18 -6.01 21.67
CA GLU A 151 19.07 -5.66 20.56
C GLU A 151 19.62 -6.88 19.81
N HIS A 152 19.71 -8.03 20.45
CA HIS A 152 20.24 -9.24 19.84
C HIS A 152 19.28 -9.83 18.78
N ARG A 153 17.98 -9.48 18.82
CA ARG A 153 16.93 -10.01 17.94
C ARG A 153 17.09 -9.52 16.50
N ILE A 154 16.93 -10.43 15.55
CA ILE A 154 17.07 -10.16 14.11
C ILE A 154 16.20 -8.98 13.64
N PRO A 155 14.90 -8.86 13.99
CA PRO A 155 14.08 -7.72 13.57
C PRO A 155 14.61 -6.37 14.05
N LYS A 156 15.13 -6.28 15.28
CA LYS A 156 15.71 -5.05 15.86
C LYS A 156 17.03 -4.69 15.17
N LYS A 157 17.86 -5.69 14.83
CA LYS A 157 19.12 -5.51 14.09
C LYS A 157 18.92 -5.05 12.65
N ILE A 158 17.93 -5.65 11.96
CA ILE A 158 17.62 -5.33 10.56
C ILE A 158 16.88 -4.00 10.44
N TYR A 159 16.17 -3.56 11.50
CA TYR A 159 15.45 -2.30 11.51
C TYR A 159 16.42 -1.12 11.34
N TRP A 160 16.64 -0.76 10.08
CA TRP A 160 17.46 0.36 9.67
C TRP A 160 16.80 1.66 10.13
N ASN A 161 17.46 2.34 11.06
CA ASN A 161 17.10 3.69 11.46
C ASN A 161 17.78 4.65 10.46
N PRO A 162 17.07 5.31 9.53
CA PRO A 162 17.70 6.30 8.67
C PRO A 162 18.10 7.51 9.52
N GLN A 163 19.31 7.48 10.09
CA GLN A 163 19.93 8.66 10.66
C GLN A 163 20.35 9.59 9.52
N GLY A 164 19.38 10.37 9.03
CA GLY A 164 19.63 11.35 7.98
C GLY A 164 18.35 11.99 7.46
N ARG A 165 18.35 13.33 7.34
CA ARG A 165 17.33 14.06 6.57
C ARG A 165 17.42 13.63 5.12
N ARG A 166 16.35 13.06 4.56
CA ARG A 166 16.18 13.01 3.10
C ARG A 166 16.35 14.43 2.56
N LYS A 167 17.31 14.65 1.65
CA LYS A 167 17.38 15.91 0.90
C LYS A 167 16.02 16.10 0.23
N ARG A 168 15.29 17.16 0.60
CA ARG A 168 14.10 17.58 -0.16
C ARG A 168 14.55 17.71 -1.61
N GLY A 169 13.83 17.04 -2.52
CA GLY A 169 14.03 17.23 -3.94
C GLY A 169 13.98 18.72 -4.23
N SER A 170 15.07 19.27 -4.77
CA SER A 170 15.11 20.67 -5.15
C SER A 170 14.21 20.81 -6.37
N HIS A 171 13.04 21.42 -6.23
CA HIS A 171 12.34 21.98 -7.37
C HIS A 171 13.22 23.12 -7.90
N ALA A 172 14.01 22.81 -8.93
CA ALA A 172 14.93 23.76 -9.53
C ALA A 172 14.15 24.86 -10.27
N ARG A 173 14.21 26.09 -9.74
CA ARG A 173 14.35 27.38 -10.44
C ARG A 173 13.49 27.61 -11.70
N ALA A 174 12.21 27.24 -11.70
CA ALA A 174 11.29 27.69 -12.77
C ALA A 174 10.95 29.19 -12.62
N GLY A 175 10.62 29.65 -11.41
CA GLY A 175 10.21 31.03 -11.16
C GLY A 175 11.32 32.10 -11.32
N GLU A 176 12.58 31.74 -11.07
CA GLU A 176 13.71 32.68 -11.21
C GLU A 176 14.09 32.95 -12.67
N ARG A 177 13.99 31.94 -13.54
CA ARG A 177 14.21 32.11 -14.99
C ARG A 177 13.12 32.95 -15.62
N GLU A 178 11.89 32.83 -15.13
CA GLU A 178 10.73 33.57 -15.63
C GLU A 178 10.74 35.04 -15.17
N LYS A 179 11.23 35.32 -13.94
CA LYS A 179 11.51 36.69 -13.49
C LYS A 179 12.62 37.36 -14.32
N LYS A 180 13.74 36.66 -14.58
CA LYS A 180 14.81 37.21 -15.43
C LYS A 180 14.34 37.50 -16.86
N ARG A 181 13.56 36.61 -17.49
CA ARG A 181 12.96 36.88 -18.83
C ARG A 181 12.00 38.08 -18.82
N ARG A 182 11.26 38.32 -17.73
CA ARG A 182 10.37 39.47 -17.60
C ARG A 182 11.15 40.78 -17.39
N GLU A 183 12.25 40.75 -16.65
CA GLU A 183 13.14 41.91 -16.45
C GLU A 183 13.91 42.26 -17.73
N GLU A 184 14.41 41.27 -18.47
CA GLU A 184 15.07 41.49 -19.77
C GLU A 184 14.10 42.06 -20.81
N LYS A 185 12.84 41.56 -20.87
CA LYS A 185 11.82 42.14 -21.75
C LYS A 185 11.46 43.58 -21.40
N LYS A 186 11.43 43.94 -20.10
CA LYS A 186 11.21 45.32 -19.67
C LYS A 186 12.36 46.24 -20.07
N LYS A 187 13.62 45.78 -19.95
CA LYS A 187 14.81 46.54 -20.37
C LYS A 187 14.90 46.73 -21.88
N MET A 188 14.52 45.72 -22.66
CA MET A 188 14.50 45.82 -24.13
C MET A 188 13.40 46.77 -24.63
N SER A 189 12.24 46.81 -23.95
CA SER A 189 11.13 47.71 -24.29
C SER A 189 11.41 49.18 -23.94
N SER A 190 12.32 49.46 -23.00
CA SER A 190 12.71 50.83 -22.64
C SER A 190 13.82 51.42 -23.52
N LEU A 191 14.36 50.63 -24.46
CA LEU A 191 15.42 51.04 -25.41
C LEU A 191 14.88 51.30 -26.82
N THR A 192 13.57 51.21 -27.03
CA THR A 192 12.91 51.38 -28.34
C THR A 192 12.01 52.63 -28.43
N LEU A 193 12.23 53.60 -27.55
CA LEU A 193 11.74 54.98 -27.62
C LEU A 193 12.95 55.92 -27.60
#